data_AF-A0A6J2KLV4-F1
#
_entry.id   AF-A0A6J2KLV4-F1
#
_cell.length_a   1.000
_cell.length_b   1.000
_cell.length_c   1.000
_cell.angle_alpha   90.00
_cell.angle_beta   90.00
_cell.angle_gamma   90.00
#
_symmetry.space_group_name_H-M   'P 1'
#
loop_
_entity.id
_entity.type
_entity.pdbx_description
1 polymer ?
#
loop_
_entity_poly.entity_id
_entity_poly.type
_entity_poly.pdbx_seq_one_letter_code
_entity_poly.pdbx_strand_id
1 'polypeptide(L)'
;YIAVDIQLFIFGLIIYLVCRTSKSRKIVLPTWFFIGIAITAAHTYFEDLDGTVMTTPEVIRNHIRGDPTFLKVYRRSHTNIPCYILGMGAGYLFYYWQKIDLNLDKLKKYNMLCWMAGPLPLVLDCGIIVLASYFYMDAPRSSVMLRTIYAATAKPVFGLLLTVLLCAMIMKLENVFRLMFEWDWWAIVARLSYCIYTLHMTIIRYTASLSTVPFQHSPMAMAQYYLFIWIVSLLFSIPLWLLVEEPMNQMWKRCLSSSSRTAHTQKKIEPELQTKSKF
;
A
#
# COMPACT_ATOMS: atom_id res chain seq x y z
N TYR A 1 -2.57 -6.64 -9.46
CA TYR A 1 -2.29 -5.56 -8.52
C TYR A 1 -1.50 -4.42 -9.18
N ILE A 2 -0.38 -4.68 -9.86
CA ILE A 2 0.42 -3.65 -10.59
C ILE A 2 -0.43 -2.65 -11.41
N ALA A 3 -1.41 -3.13 -12.20
CA ALA A 3 -2.26 -2.24 -12.99
C ALA A 3 -3.07 -1.24 -12.13
N VAL A 4 -3.53 -1.67 -10.96
CA VAL A 4 -4.27 -0.83 -10.01
C VAL A 4 -3.34 0.21 -9.40
N ASP A 5 -2.14 -0.20 -9.01
CA ASP A 5 -1.13 0.68 -8.43
C ASP A 5 -0.73 1.78 -9.42
N ILE A 6 -0.55 1.44 -10.71
CA ILE A 6 -0.27 2.42 -11.77
C ILE A 6 -1.46 3.39 -11.94
N GLN A 7 -2.70 2.89 -11.96
CA GLN A 7 -3.88 3.75 -12.08
C GLN A 7 -3.99 4.73 -10.90
N LEU A 8 -3.80 4.25 -9.68
CA LEU A 8 -3.80 5.09 -8.48
C LEU A 8 -2.63 6.08 -8.49
N PHE A 9 -1.45 5.67 -8.96
CA PHE A 9 -0.30 6.54 -9.11
C PHE A 9 -0.57 7.69 -10.09
N ILE A 10 -1.11 7.39 -11.27
CA ILE A 10 -1.47 8.40 -12.27
C ILE A 10 -2.54 9.34 -11.70
N PHE A 11 -3.57 8.79 -11.07
CA PHE A 11 -4.62 9.56 -10.42
C PHE A 11 -4.05 10.50 -9.35
N GLY A 12 -3.14 10.00 -8.51
CA GLY A 12 -2.47 10.79 -7.51
C GLY A 12 -1.60 11.91 -8.08
N LEU A 13 -0.89 11.61 -9.17
CA LEU A 13 -0.08 12.60 -9.88
C LEU A 13 -0.95 13.72 -10.45
N ILE A 14 -2.12 13.39 -11.01
CA ILE A 14 -3.10 14.39 -11.47
C ILE A 14 -3.55 15.27 -10.30
N ILE A 15 -3.95 14.66 -9.16
CA ILE A 15 -4.33 15.42 -7.96
C ILE A 15 -3.19 16.34 -7.52
N TYR A 16 -1.95 15.84 -7.49
CA TYR A 16 -0.78 16.61 -7.11
C TYR A 16 -0.55 17.82 -8.03
N LEU A 17 -0.66 17.63 -9.35
CA LEU A 17 -0.45 18.69 -10.33
C LEU A 17 -1.55 19.76 -10.32
N VAL A 18 -2.80 19.36 -10.13
CA VAL A 18 -3.98 20.24 -10.10
C VAL A 18 -4.07 20.97 -8.75
N CYS A 19 -3.83 20.28 -7.64
CA CYS A 19 -3.97 20.82 -6.29
C CYS A 19 -2.68 21.50 -5.80
N ARG A 20 -2.30 22.61 -6.44
CA ARG A 20 -1.06 23.34 -6.07
C ARG A 20 -1.17 24.10 -4.74
N THR A 21 -2.37 24.52 -4.35
CA THR A 21 -2.58 25.33 -3.14
C THR A 21 -2.99 24.49 -1.93
N SER A 22 -2.61 24.93 -0.72
CA SER A 22 -3.03 24.27 0.53
C SER A 22 -4.56 24.21 0.68
N LYS A 23 -5.27 25.27 0.24
CA LYS A 23 -6.75 25.31 0.24
C LYS A 23 -7.34 24.22 -0.66
N SER A 24 -6.84 24.07 -1.88
CA SER A 24 -7.30 23.03 -2.81
C SER A 24 -7.10 21.64 -2.22
N ARG A 25 -5.95 21.37 -1.60
CA ARG A 25 -5.65 20.05 -1.02
C ARG A 25 -6.57 19.70 0.15
N LYS A 26 -6.90 20.68 1.00
CA LYS A 26 -7.82 20.50 2.13
C LYS A 26 -9.26 20.17 1.71
N ILE A 27 -9.64 20.50 0.47
CA ILE A 27 -10.96 20.20 -0.08
C ILE A 27 -10.89 18.88 -0.88
N VAL A 28 -9.98 18.81 -1.85
CA VAL A 28 -9.93 17.71 -2.83
C VAL A 28 -9.60 16.36 -2.18
N LEU A 29 -8.68 16.32 -1.21
CA LEU A 29 -8.31 15.05 -0.57
C LEU A 29 -9.48 14.46 0.24
N PRO A 30 -10.12 15.18 1.20
CA PRO A 30 -11.29 14.64 1.89
C PRO A 30 -12.43 14.28 0.93
N THR A 31 -12.69 15.09 -0.11
CA THR A 31 -13.73 14.78 -1.10
C THR A 31 -13.50 13.42 -1.76
N TRP A 32 -12.29 13.16 -2.28
CA TRP A 32 -11.99 11.87 -2.91
C TRP A 32 -11.96 10.71 -1.92
N PHE A 33 -11.58 10.96 -0.66
CA PHE A 33 -11.65 9.96 0.40
C PHE A 33 -13.09 9.49 0.63
N PHE A 34 -14.03 10.41 0.84
CA PHE A 34 -15.43 10.07 1.06
C PHE A 34 -16.10 9.50 -0.20
N ILE A 35 -15.75 9.98 -1.39
CA ILE A 35 -16.22 9.39 -2.66
C ILE A 35 -15.76 7.94 -2.77
N GLY A 36 -14.50 7.62 -2.47
CA GLY A 36 -14.01 6.25 -2.54
C GLY A 36 -14.72 5.30 -1.55
N ILE A 37 -15.04 5.79 -0.34
CA ILE A 37 -15.85 5.05 0.63
C ILE A 37 -17.27 4.83 0.10
N ALA A 38 -17.91 5.89 -0.41
CA ALA A 38 -19.26 5.81 -0.95
C ALA A 38 -19.35 4.86 -2.15
N ILE A 39 -18.37 4.86 -3.05
CA ILE A 39 -18.32 3.94 -4.19
C ILE A 39 -18.17 2.49 -3.69
N THR A 40 -17.33 2.25 -2.68
CA THR A 40 -17.16 0.92 -2.10
C THR A 40 -18.46 0.44 -1.46
N ALA A 41 -19.12 1.30 -0.69
CA ALA A 41 -20.43 1.01 -0.10
C ALA A 41 -21.51 0.74 -1.17
N ALA A 42 -21.55 1.54 -2.23
CA ALA A 42 -22.51 1.39 -3.32
C ALA A 42 -22.34 0.04 -4.04
N HIS A 43 -21.10 -0.34 -4.37
CA HIS A 43 -20.84 -1.66 -4.97
C HIS A 43 -21.27 -2.79 -4.04
N THR A 44 -20.96 -2.71 -2.75
CA THR A 44 -21.30 -3.79 -1.82
C THR A 44 -22.81 -3.89 -1.57
N TYR A 45 -23.51 -2.76 -1.49
CA TYR A 45 -24.94 -2.71 -1.21
C TYR A 45 -25.80 -3.11 -2.42
N PHE A 46 -25.59 -2.47 -3.57
CA PHE A 46 -26.44 -2.69 -4.75
C PHE A 46 -26.19 -4.03 -5.43
N GLU A 47 -24.97 -4.55 -5.35
CA GLU A 47 -24.60 -5.80 -5.99
C GLU A 47 -24.58 -6.99 -5.03
N ASP A 48 -25.09 -6.79 -3.80
CA ASP A 48 -25.18 -7.78 -2.74
C ASP A 48 -23.86 -8.57 -2.55
N LEU A 49 -22.74 -7.85 -2.38
CA LEU A 49 -21.39 -8.44 -2.24
C LEU A 49 -21.01 -8.70 -0.79
N ASP A 50 -20.08 -9.64 -0.57
CA ASP A 50 -19.63 -9.95 0.79
C ASP A 50 -18.78 -8.83 1.40
N GLY A 51 -18.77 -8.76 2.74
CA GLY A 51 -18.01 -7.75 3.48
C GLY A 51 -16.50 -7.86 3.26
N THR A 52 -16.02 -9.06 3.00
CA THR A 52 -14.62 -9.36 2.66
C THR A 52 -14.59 -10.42 1.55
N VAL A 53 -13.45 -10.59 0.89
CA VAL A 53 -13.28 -11.65 -0.10
C VAL A 53 -13.27 -12.98 0.64
N MET A 54 -14.26 -13.83 0.37
CA MET A 54 -14.35 -15.16 0.95
C MET A 54 -13.39 -16.12 0.24
N THR A 55 -12.37 -16.57 0.95
CA THR A 55 -11.41 -17.54 0.42
C THR A 55 -11.89 -18.97 0.68
N THR A 56 -13.00 -19.37 0.06
CA THR A 56 -13.44 -20.77 0.13
C THR A 56 -12.55 -21.67 -0.75
N PRO A 57 -12.48 -22.98 -0.48
CA PRO A 57 -11.72 -23.92 -1.31
C PRO A 57 -12.08 -23.83 -2.81
N GLU A 58 -13.35 -23.62 -3.14
CA GLU A 58 -13.83 -23.46 -4.52
C GLU A 58 -13.33 -22.17 -5.15
N VAL A 59 -13.35 -21.06 -4.41
CA VAL A 59 -12.84 -19.76 -4.87
C VAL A 59 -11.34 -19.84 -5.12
N ILE A 60 -10.60 -20.48 -4.21
CA ILE A 60 -9.16 -20.70 -4.33
C ILE A 60 -8.85 -21.57 -5.57
N ARG A 61 -9.59 -22.69 -5.76
CA ARG A 61 -9.45 -23.57 -6.94
C ARG A 61 -9.74 -22.84 -8.25
N ASN A 62 -10.76 -21.97 -8.25
CA ASN A 62 -11.10 -21.11 -9.39
C ASN A 62 -10.23 -19.84 -9.48
N HIS A 63 -9.09 -19.81 -8.79
CA HIS A 63 -8.08 -18.75 -8.84
C HIS A 63 -8.59 -17.36 -8.42
N ILE A 64 -9.65 -17.32 -7.59
CA ILE A 64 -10.34 -16.09 -7.15
C ILE A 64 -10.91 -15.29 -8.35
N ARG A 65 -10.85 -15.86 -9.56
CA ARG A 65 -11.23 -15.16 -10.81
C ARG A 65 -12.73 -15.02 -10.97
N GLY A 66 -13.50 -15.92 -10.36
CA GLY A 66 -14.96 -15.92 -10.44
C GLY A 66 -15.65 -15.18 -9.29
N ASP A 67 -14.94 -14.80 -8.23
CA ASP A 67 -15.57 -14.21 -7.05
C ASP A 67 -15.97 -12.74 -7.33
N PRO A 68 -17.27 -12.39 -7.25
CA PRO A 68 -17.73 -11.05 -7.57
C PRO A 68 -17.19 -10.01 -6.58
N THR A 69 -17.04 -10.37 -5.30
CA THR A 69 -16.47 -9.47 -4.27
C THR A 69 -15.02 -9.12 -4.61
N PHE A 70 -14.21 -10.10 -5.00
CA PHE A 70 -12.84 -9.89 -5.43
C PHE A 70 -12.77 -9.00 -6.69
N LEU A 71 -13.57 -9.31 -7.71
CA LEU A 71 -13.53 -8.62 -8.99
C LEU A 71 -14.00 -7.16 -8.90
N LYS A 72 -15.04 -6.90 -8.08
CA LYS A 72 -15.75 -5.62 -8.08
C LYS A 72 -15.32 -4.69 -6.94
N VAL A 73 -14.94 -5.25 -5.79
CA VAL A 73 -14.56 -4.46 -4.61
C VAL A 73 -13.06 -4.55 -4.34
N TYR A 74 -12.48 -5.74 -4.37
CA TYR A 74 -11.08 -5.88 -3.98
C TYR A 74 -10.11 -5.38 -5.07
N ARG A 75 -10.35 -5.76 -6.33
CA ARG A 75 -9.45 -5.54 -7.47
C ARG A 75 -9.56 -4.15 -8.10
N ARG A 76 -10.68 -3.44 -7.99
CA ARG A 76 -10.88 -2.19 -8.74
C ARG A 76 -10.09 -1.03 -8.12
N SER A 77 -9.60 -0.10 -8.94
CA SER A 77 -8.81 1.04 -8.44
C SER A 77 -9.64 2.02 -7.63
N HIS A 78 -10.86 2.31 -8.08
CA HIS A 78 -11.73 3.30 -7.43
C HIS A 78 -12.16 2.93 -6.01
N THR A 79 -12.23 1.64 -5.67
CA THR A 79 -12.51 1.17 -4.29
C THR A 79 -11.28 1.21 -3.38
N ASN A 80 -10.09 1.43 -3.93
CA ASN A 80 -8.84 1.55 -3.18
C ASN A 80 -8.35 3.02 -3.08
N ILE A 81 -9.09 3.99 -3.64
CA ILE A 81 -8.82 5.43 -3.52
C ILE A 81 -8.66 5.89 -2.07
N PRO A 82 -9.51 5.49 -1.09
CA PRO A 82 -9.42 6.03 0.27
C PRO A 82 -8.04 5.83 0.91
N CYS A 83 -7.49 4.61 0.85
CA CYS A 83 -6.17 4.30 1.40
C CYS A 83 -5.06 5.09 0.70
N TYR A 84 -5.18 5.24 -0.62
CA TYR A 84 -4.21 5.99 -1.42
C TYR A 84 -4.20 7.49 -1.05
N ILE A 85 -5.38 8.08 -0.86
CA ILE A 85 -5.54 9.48 -0.44
C ILE A 85 -5.00 9.70 0.98
N LEU A 86 -5.18 8.75 1.90
CA LEU A 86 -4.60 8.84 3.25
C LEU A 86 -3.07 8.92 3.21
N GLY A 87 -2.41 8.05 2.45
CA GLY A 87 -0.97 8.10 2.26
C GLY A 87 -0.50 9.41 1.63
N MET A 88 -1.22 9.91 0.62
CA MET A 88 -0.92 11.21 0.01
C MET A 88 -1.10 12.37 1.01
N GLY A 89 -2.17 12.35 1.80
CA GLY A 89 -2.46 13.33 2.84
C GLY A 89 -1.34 13.37 3.89
N ALA A 90 -0.87 12.22 4.33
CA ALA A 90 0.28 12.13 5.24
C ALA A 90 1.56 12.66 4.62
N GLY A 91 1.83 12.39 3.35
CA GLY A 91 2.98 12.98 2.65
C GLY A 91 2.95 14.52 2.64
N TYR A 92 1.79 15.13 2.39
CA TYR A 92 1.63 16.59 2.47
C TYR A 92 1.77 17.13 3.88
N LEU A 93 1.20 16.44 4.87
CA LEU A 93 1.29 16.81 6.27
C LEU A 93 2.73 16.77 6.76
N PHE A 94 3.47 15.74 6.39
CA PHE A 94 4.87 15.59 6.70
C PHE A 94 5.73 16.68 6.07
N TYR A 95 5.52 16.98 4.77
CA TYR A 95 6.19 18.10 4.10
C TYR A 95 5.94 19.44 4.80
N TYR A 96 4.71 19.66 5.28
CA TYR A 96 4.35 20.86 6.03
C TYR A 96 5.03 20.92 7.40
N TRP A 97 5.10 19.80 8.14
CA TRP A 97 5.81 19.75 9.42
C TRP A 97 7.31 19.99 9.29
N GLN A 98 7.94 19.47 8.24
CA GLN A 98 9.34 19.78 7.93
C GLN A 98 9.56 21.28 7.68
N LYS A 99 8.60 21.95 7.02
CA LYS A 99 8.71 23.38 6.72
C LYS A 99 8.60 24.28 7.95
N ILE A 100 7.89 23.85 8.98
CA ILE A 100 7.64 24.64 10.21
C ILE A 100 8.66 24.35 11.31
N ASP A 101 9.58 23.40 11.07
CA ASP A 101 10.54 22.92 12.07
C ASP A 101 9.83 22.55 13.38
N LEU A 102 8.83 21.68 13.25
CA LEU A 102 7.99 21.31 14.39
C LEU A 102 8.85 20.70 15.50
N ASN A 103 8.94 21.40 16.64
CA ASN A 103 9.69 20.89 17.79
C ASN A 103 8.99 19.66 18.40
N LEU A 104 9.53 18.48 18.12
CA LEU A 104 9.00 17.18 18.52
C LEU A 104 9.21 16.87 20.01
N ASP A 105 10.11 17.58 20.69
CA ASP A 105 10.41 17.32 22.11
C ASP A 105 9.23 17.71 23.01
N LYS A 106 8.39 18.66 22.57
CA LYS A 106 7.11 18.96 23.23
C LYS A 106 6.11 17.82 23.11
N LEU A 107 6.11 17.07 22.01
CA LEU A 107 5.22 15.93 21.80
C LEU A 107 5.68 14.71 22.61
N LYS A 108 7.00 14.48 22.72
CA LYS A 108 7.58 13.44 23.56
C LYS A 108 7.24 13.59 25.04
N LYS A 109 6.95 14.81 25.51
CA LYS A 109 6.43 15.04 26.88
C LYS A 109 5.13 14.26 27.14
N TYR A 110 4.33 14.01 26.10
CA TYR A 110 3.11 13.21 26.17
C TYR A 110 3.40 11.75 25.81
N ASN A 111 4.15 11.06 26.69
CA ASN A 111 4.52 9.64 26.51
C ASN A 111 3.32 8.76 26.14
N MET A 112 2.15 8.97 26.77
CA MET A 112 0.94 8.21 26.46
C MET A 112 0.47 8.40 25.02
N LEU A 113 0.53 9.62 24.49
CA LEU A 113 0.14 9.91 23.11
C LEU A 113 1.11 9.26 22.11
N CYS A 114 2.40 9.23 22.44
CA CYS A 114 3.41 8.56 21.63
C CYS A 114 3.19 7.03 21.61
N TRP A 115 2.82 6.43 22.75
CA TRP A 115 2.42 5.03 22.84
C TRP A 115 1.12 4.72 22.08
N MET A 116 0.15 5.62 22.11
CA MET A 116 -1.09 5.50 21.31
C MET A 116 -0.85 5.65 19.82
N ALA A 117 0.19 6.36 19.39
CA ALA A 117 0.52 6.54 17.98
C ALA A 117 1.48 5.46 17.43
N GLY A 118 2.20 4.75 18.31
CA GLY A 118 3.13 3.68 17.94
C GLY A 118 2.44 2.30 17.88
N PRO A 119 2.52 1.46 18.93
CA PRO A 119 2.00 0.08 18.90
C PRO A 119 0.49 -0.06 18.74
N LEU A 120 -0.29 0.90 19.25
CA LEU A 120 -1.75 0.78 19.28
C LEU A 120 -2.35 0.61 17.87
N PRO A 121 -1.96 1.38 16.84
CA PRO A 121 -2.34 1.13 15.46
C PRO A 121 -2.13 -0.31 14.99
N LEU A 122 -0.98 -0.93 15.29
CA LEU A 122 -0.70 -2.31 14.92
C LEU A 122 -1.67 -3.30 15.58
N VAL A 123 -1.96 -3.11 16.87
CA VAL A 123 -2.90 -3.97 17.59
C VAL A 123 -4.32 -3.82 17.04
N LEU A 124 -4.74 -2.58 16.78
CA LEU A 124 -6.05 -2.29 16.21
C LEU A 124 -6.20 -2.85 14.78
N ASP A 125 -5.14 -2.75 13.96
CA ASP A 125 -5.09 -3.34 12.62
C ASP A 125 -5.24 -4.85 12.65
N CYS A 126 -4.53 -5.54 13.56
CA CYS A 126 -4.75 -6.96 13.80
C CYS A 126 -6.19 -7.25 14.21
N GLY A 127 -6.80 -6.39 15.02
CA GLY A 127 -8.22 -6.48 15.39
C GLY A 127 -9.16 -6.43 14.19
N ILE A 128 -8.92 -5.55 13.21
CA ILE A 128 -9.73 -5.46 11.98
C ILE A 128 -9.66 -6.76 11.16
N ILE A 129 -8.48 -7.38 11.10
CA ILE A 129 -8.28 -8.67 10.43
C ILE A 129 -9.04 -9.77 11.17
N VAL A 130 -8.97 -9.81 12.50
CA VAL A 130 -9.73 -10.78 13.31
C VAL A 130 -11.23 -10.56 13.15
N LEU A 131 -11.71 -9.31 13.08
CA LEU A 131 -13.11 -9.01 12.81
C LEU A 131 -13.60 -9.58 11.47
N ALA A 132 -12.70 -9.73 10.48
CA ALA A 132 -13.04 -10.38 9.20
C ALA A 132 -13.48 -11.85 9.41
N SER A 133 -12.95 -12.53 10.43
CA SER A 133 -13.28 -13.93 10.74
C SER A 133 -14.76 -14.15 11.07
N TYR A 134 -15.46 -13.10 11.53
CA TYR A 134 -16.90 -13.15 11.76
C TYR A 134 -17.68 -13.57 10.50
N PHE A 135 -17.22 -13.14 9.32
CA PHE A 135 -17.87 -13.52 8.07
C PHE A 135 -17.56 -14.95 7.61
N TYR A 136 -16.63 -15.64 8.27
CA TYR A 136 -16.26 -17.03 8.01
C TYR A 136 -16.93 -18.02 8.97
N MET A 137 -17.78 -17.54 9.89
CA MET A 137 -18.50 -18.42 10.82
C MET A 137 -19.57 -19.24 10.06
N ASP A 138 -19.81 -20.47 10.51
CA ASP A 138 -20.92 -21.33 10.05
C ASP A 138 -22.26 -20.78 10.56
N ALA A 139 -22.63 -19.61 10.06
CA ALA A 139 -23.86 -18.89 10.37
C ALA A 139 -24.53 -18.41 9.06
N PRO A 140 -25.84 -18.10 9.09
CA PRO A 140 -26.49 -17.48 7.95
C PRO A 140 -25.76 -16.22 7.51
N ARG A 141 -25.76 -15.97 6.19
CA ARG A 141 -25.09 -14.81 5.61
C ARG A 141 -25.54 -13.54 6.32
N SER A 142 -24.56 -12.78 6.80
CA SER A 142 -24.80 -11.54 7.54
C SER A 142 -25.62 -10.53 6.73
N SER A 143 -26.26 -9.60 7.44
CA SER A 143 -27.10 -8.59 6.80
C SER A 143 -26.31 -7.75 5.79
N VAL A 144 -26.96 -7.35 4.70
CA VAL A 144 -26.36 -6.54 3.63
C VAL A 144 -25.78 -5.24 4.19
N MET A 145 -26.45 -4.64 5.17
CA MET A 145 -25.98 -3.44 5.84
C MET A 145 -24.65 -3.66 6.57
N LEU A 146 -24.53 -4.73 7.37
CA LEU A 146 -23.31 -5.03 8.10
C LEU A 146 -22.13 -5.29 7.15
N ARG A 147 -22.36 -6.08 6.10
CA ARG A 147 -21.37 -6.34 5.04
C ARG A 147 -20.93 -5.04 4.35
N THR A 148 -21.87 -4.17 4.03
CA THR A 148 -21.60 -2.89 3.38
C THR A 148 -20.75 -1.97 4.26
N ILE A 149 -21.12 -1.83 5.54
CA ILE A 149 -20.38 -1.03 6.51
C ILE A 149 -18.96 -1.57 6.65
N TYR A 150 -18.80 -2.88 6.81
CA TYR A 150 -17.49 -3.48 6.95
C TYR A 150 -16.63 -3.31 5.69
N ALA A 151 -17.17 -3.63 4.50
CA ALA A 151 -16.45 -3.49 3.24
C ALA A 151 -15.99 -2.04 2.97
N ALA A 152 -16.84 -1.06 3.30
CA ALA A 152 -16.57 0.35 3.06
C ALA A 152 -15.60 0.96 4.09
N THR A 153 -15.52 0.42 5.31
CA THR A 153 -14.73 1.01 6.40
C THR A 153 -13.45 0.26 6.74
N ALA A 154 -13.42 -1.08 6.60
CA ALA A 154 -12.28 -1.89 7.03
C ALA A 154 -10.97 -1.44 6.36
N LYS A 155 -10.96 -1.29 5.03
CA LYS A 155 -9.79 -0.85 4.28
C LYS A 155 -9.35 0.59 4.65
N PRO A 156 -10.23 1.61 4.63
CA PRO A 156 -9.84 2.96 5.04
C PRO A 156 -9.34 3.06 6.49
N VAL A 157 -9.98 2.35 7.44
CA VAL A 157 -9.55 2.37 8.84
C VAL A 157 -8.17 1.73 8.96
N PHE A 158 -7.94 0.59 8.31
CA PHE A 158 -6.62 -0.05 8.26
C PHE A 158 -5.57 0.89 7.66
N GLY A 159 -5.90 1.54 6.54
CA GLY A 159 -5.02 2.54 5.91
C GLY A 159 -4.72 3.73 6.82
N LEU A 160 -5.69 4.18 7.62
CA LEU A 160 -5.53 5.30 8.55
C LEU A 160 -4.58 4.94 9.68
N LEU A 161 -4.81 3.78 10.32
CA LEU A 161 -3.98 3.28 11.41
C LEU A 161 -2.53 3.08 10.95
N LEU A 162 -2.33 2.45 9.80
CA LEU A 162 -1.01 2.30 9.20
C LEU A 162 -0.34 3.65 8.89
N THR A 163 -1.12 4.62 8.39
CA THR A 163 -0.62 5.97 8.12
C THR A 163 -0.19 6.68 9.41
N VAL A 164 -0.95 6.55 10.50
CA VAL A 164 -0.59 7.09 11.82
C VAL A 164 0.69 6.45 12.35
N LEU A 165 0.80 5.12 12.24
CA LEU A 165 2.02 4.39 12.62
C LEU A 165 3.23 4.92 11.85
N LEU A 166 3.13 5.02 10.52
CA LEU A 166 4.23 5.53 9.69
C LEU A 166 4.63 6.95 10.07
N CYS A 167 3.66 7.85 10.28
CA CYS A 167 3.92 9.20 10.76
C CYS A 167 4.65 9.20 12.11
N ALA A 168 4.21 8.36 13.07
CA ALA A 168 4.83 8.26 14.38
C ALA A 168 6.28 7.76 14.32
N MET A 169 6.57 6.80 13.44
CA MET A 169 7.92 6.28 13.22
C MET A 169 8.83 7.33 12.59
N ILE A 170 8.36 8.02 11.53
CA ILE A 170 9.14 9.06 10.85
C ILE A 170 9.45 10.23 11.80
N MET A 171 8.49 10.60 12.67
CA MET A 171 8.66 11.63 13.69
C MET A 171 9.43 11.15 14.93
N LYS A 172 9.86 9.88 14.99
CA LYS A 172 10.63 9.31 16.11
C LYS A 172 9.97 9.54 17.47
N LEU A 173 8.64 9.38 17.55
CA LEU A 173 7.86 9.62 18.77
C LEU A 173 8.08 8.53 19.83
N GLU A 174 8.43 7.31 19.41
CA GLU A 174 8.57 6.13 20.25
C GLU A 174 9.94 5.47 19.99
N ASN A 175 10.51 4.74 20.97
CA ASN A 175 11.87 4.18 20.90
C ASN A 175 11.90 2.65 20.74
N VAL A 176 10.95 1.92 21.31
CA VAL A 176 10.89 0.45 21.37
C VAL A 176 10.69 -0.15 19.98
N PHE A 177 9.60 0.22 19.31
CA PHE A 177 9.29 -0.26 17.97
C PHE A 177 10.19 0.37 16.92
N ARG A 178 10.71 1.58 17.20
CA ARG A 178 11.67 2.23 16.31
C ARG A 178 12.91 1.38 16.09
N LEU A 179 13.46 0.78 17.15
CA LEU A 179 14.63 -0.11 17.00
C LEU A 179 14.34 -1.28 16.04
N MET A 180 13.14 -1.84 16.12
CA MET A 180 12.72 -2.92 15.24
C MET A 180 12.54 -2.43 13.80
N PHE A 181 11.89 -1.28 13.57
CA PHE A 181 11.58 -0.79 12.22
C PHE A 181 12.75 -0.06 11.51
N GLU A 182 13.67 0.54 12.26
CA GLU A 182 14.88 1.20 11.72
C GLU A 182 16.04 0.21 11.48
N TRP A 183 15.81 -1.10 11.66
CA TRP A 183 16.86 -2.09 11.51
C TRP A 183 17.39 -2.18 10.07
N ASP A 184 18.71 -2.11 9.90
CA ASP A 184 19.36 -2.08 8.58
C ASP A 184 19.02 -3.27 7.67
N TRP A 185 18.64 -4.43 8.23
CA TRP A 185 18.21 -5.59 7.45
C TRP A 185 16.95 -5.33 6.62
N TRP A 186 16.11 -4.37 7.05
CA TRP A 186 14.96 -3.95 6.24
C TRP A 186 15.39 -3.33 4.91
N ALA A 187 16.61 -2.80 4.78
CA ALA A 187 17.11 -2.29 3.51
C ALA A 187 17.25 -3.40 2.45
N ILE A 188 17.59 -4.63 2.87
CA ILE A 188 17.67 -5.79 1.97
C ILE A 188 16.26 -6.20 1.55
N VAL A 189 15.35 -6.37 2.52
CA VAL A 189 13.95 -6.72 2.25
C VAL A 189 13.27 -5.67 1.37
N ALA A 190 13.56 -4.38 1.58
CA ALA A 190 13.03 -3.29 0.78
C ALA A 190 13.48 -3.37 -0.70
N ARG A 191 14.74 -3.75 -0.97
CA ARG A 191 15.24 -3.97 -2.34
C ARG A 191 14.57 -5.16 -3.03
N LEU A 192 14.27 -6.21 -2.26
CA LEU A 192 13.62 -7.43 -2.77
C LEU A 192 12.09 -7.30 -2.84
N SER A 193 11.51 -6.25 -2.23
CA SER A 193 10.07 -6.11 -2.02
C SER A 193 9.25 -6.19 -3.31
N TYR A 194 9.76 -5.65 -4.42
CA TYR A 194 9.08 -5.70 -5.71
C TYR A 194 9.04 -7.12 -6.29
N CYS A 195 10.16 -7.85 -6.24
CA CYS A 195 10.21 -9.26 -6.62
C CYS A 195 9.30 -10.12 -5.73
N ILE A 196 9.34 -9.93 -4.41
CA ILE A 196 8.46 -10.62 -3.44
C ILE A 196 6.98 -10.35 -3.80
N TYR A 197 6.65 -9.08 -4.04
CA TYR A 197 5.30 -8.67 -4.43
C TYR A 197 4.81 -9.29 -5.74
N THR A 198 5.70 -9.54 -6.69
CA THR A 198 5.30 -10.22 -7.95
C THR A 198 5.18 -11.73 -7.77
N LEU A 199 6.04 -12.33 -6.95
CA LEU A 199 6.11 -13.78 -6.76
C LEU A 199 5.06 -14.34 -5.81
N HIS A 200 4.72 -13.63 -4.71
CA HIS A 200 3.93 -14.21 -3.63
C HIS A 200 2.57 -14.75 -4.11
N MET A 201 1.84 -14.03 -4.99
CA MET A 201 0.57 -14.52 -5.53
C MET A 201 0.73 -15.76 -6.40
N THR A 202 1.84 -15.86 -7.13
CA THR A 202 2.15 -17.05 -7.96
C THR A 202 2.43 -18.25 -7.06
N ILE A 203 3.21 -18.06 -5.99
CA ILE A 203 3.51 -19.09 -5.00
C ILE A 203 2.23 -19.54 -4.29
N ILE A 204 1.41 -18.61 -3.78
CA ILE A 204 0.12 -18.90 -3.14
C ILE A 204 -0.78 -19.74 -4.07
N ARG A 205 -0.84 -19.38 -5.35
CA ARG A 205 -1.64 -20.13 -6.34
C ARG A 205 -1.09 -21.51 -6.61
N TYR A 206 0.23 -21.61 -6.74
CA TYR A 206 0.90 -22.89 -6.97
C TYR A 206 0.68 -23.85 -5.80
N THR A 207 0.91 -23.41 -4.56
CA THR A 207 0.69 -24.21 -3.36
C THR A 207 -0.77 -24.61 -3.19
N ALA A 208 -1.69 -23.68 -3.45
CA ALA A 208 -3.11 -23.96 -3.38
C ALA A 208 -3.58 -24.93 -4.48
N SER A 209 -3.00 -24.88 -5.67
CA SER A 209 -3.34 -25.81 -6.77
C SER A 209 -2.85 -27.23 -6.51
N LEU A 210 -1.77 -27.38 -5.74
CA LEU A 210 -1.24 -28.69 -5.32
C LEU A 210 -1.98 -29.29 -4.13
N SER A 211 -2.75 -28.49 -3.40
CA SER A 211 -3.47 -28.95 -2.22
C SER A 211 -4.67 -29.79 -2.63
N THR A 212 -4.64 -31.08 -2.28
CA THR A 212 -5.73 -32.03 -2.51
C THR A 212 -6.68 -32.14 -1.31
N VAL A 213 -6.33 -31.50 -0.19
CA VAL A 213 -7.11 -31.47 1.05
C VAL A 213 -7.63 -30.06 1.32
N PRO A 214 -8.79 -29.91 1.98
CA PRO A 214 -9.28 -28.62 2.43
C PRO A 214 -8.28 -27.93 3.36
N PHE A 215 -8.10 -26.62 3.18
CA PHE A 215 -7.25 -25.82 4.05
C PHE A 215 -7.80 -25.82 5.47
N GLN A 216 -6.97 -26.25 6.43
CA GLN A 216 -7.34 -26.17 7.84
C GLN A 216 -7.21 -24.73 8.34
N HIS A 217 -8.32 -24.13 8.76
CA HIS A 217 -8.38 -22.79 9.34
C HIS A 217 -7.99 -22.75 10.82
N SER A 218 -6.99 -23.53 11.25
CA SER A 218 -6.43 -23.37 12.60
C SER A 218 -5.40 -22.23 12.61
N PRO A 219 -5.30 -21.43 13.70
CA PRO A 219 -4.32 -20.34 13.78
C PRO A 219 -2.89 -20.80 13.51
N MET A 220 -2.54 -22.00 14.01
CA MET A 220 -1.22 -22.59 13.82
C MET A 220 -0.96 -22.97 12.37
N ALA A 221 -1.92 -23.62 11.69
CA ALA A 221 -1.79 -23.96 10.27
C ALA A 221 -1.70 -22.71 9.40
N MET A 222 -2.48 -21.67 9.71
CA MET A 222 -2.39 -20.38 9.03
C MET A 222 -1.03 -19.73 9.23
N ALA A 223 -0.51 -19.68 10.46
CA ALA A 223 0.82 -19.13 10.74
C ALA A 223 1.92 -19.87 9.97
N GLN A 224 1.86 -21.21 9.95
CA GLN A 224 2.79 -22.05 9.18
C GLN A 224 2.70 -21.74 7.67
N TYR A 225 1.49 -21.61 7.14
CA TYR A 225 1.27 -21.28 5.72
C TYR A 225 1.81 -19.90 5.35
N TYR A 226 1.56 -18.88 6.18
CA TYR A 226 2.09 -17.53 5.98
C TYR A 226 3.62 -17.50 6.03
N LEU A 227 4.22 -18.13 7.03
CA LEU A 227 5.67 -18.22 7.16
C LEU A 227 6.29 -18.95 5.96
N PHE A 228 5.69 -20.04 5.51
CA PHE A 228 6.12 -20.77 4.32
C PHE A 228 6.12 -19.87 3.09
N ILE A 229 4.98 -19.22 2.78
CA ILE A 229 4.89 -18.32 1.63
C ILE A 229 5.91 -17.20 1.72
N TRP A 230 6.09 -16.61 2.90
CA TRP A 230 6.99 -15.49 3.10
C TRP A 230 8.46 -15.88 2.88
N ILE A 231 8.91 -16.97 3.49
CA ILE A 231 10.28 -17.49 3.33
C ILE A 231 10.55 -17.88 1.88
N VAL A 232 9.63 -18.62 1.25
CA VAL A 232 9.79 -19.06 -0.14
C VAL A 232 9.82 -17.85 -1.08
N SER A 233 8.94 -16.87 -0.88
CA SER A 233 8.93 -15.64 -1.69
C SER A 233 10.23 -14.86 -1.55
N LEU A 234 10.80 -14.78 -0.34
CA LEU A 234 12.11 -14.17 -0.10
C LEU A 234 13.23 -14.91 -0.85
N LEU A 235 13.30 -16.23 -0.73
CA LEU A 235 14.34 -17.03 -1.39
C LEU A 235 14.30 -16.90 -2.91
N PHE A 236 13.12 -16.99 -3.52
CA PHE A 236 12.95 -16.85 -4.97
C PHE A 236 13.08 -15.41 -5.47
N SER A 237 12.90 -14.41 -4.59
CA SER A 237 13.10 -13.00 -4.97
C SER A 237 14.56 -12.64 -5.22
N ILE A 238 15.51 -13.31 -4.55
CA ILE A 238 16.96 -13.04 -4.69
C ILE A 238 17.45 -13.25 -6.14
N PRO A 239 17.26 -14.42 -6.78
CA PRO A 239 17.73 -14.61 -8.16
C PRO A 239 17.01 -13.69 -9.15
N LEU A 240 15.71 -13.42 -8.96
CA LEU A 240 14.98 -12.49 -9.83
C LEU A 240 15.51 -11.06 -9.70
N TRP A 241 15.80 -10.62 -8.48
CA TRP A 241 16.35 -9.30 -8.25
C TRP A 241 17.74 -9.16 -8.91
N LEU A 242 18.61 -10.16 -8.73
CA LEU A 242 19.98 -10.12 -9.26
C LEU A 242 20.03 -10.23 -10.79
N LEU A 243 19.18 -11.05 -11.40
CA LEU A 243 19.22 -11.35 -12.83
C LEU A 243 18.34 -10.44 -13.68
N VAL A 244 17.29 -9.86 -13.09
CA VAL A 244 16.28 -9.08 -13.85
C VAL A 244 16.19 -7.66 -13.31
N GLU A 245 15.78 -7.48 -12.06
CA GLU A 245 15.43 -6.15 -11.54
C GLU A 245 16.64 -5.20 -11.49
N GLU A 246 17.76 -5.64 -10.89
CA GLU A 246 18.94 -4.80 -10.74
C GLU A 246 19.61 -4.45 -12.08
N PRO A 247 19.84 -5.40 -13.02
CA PRO A 247 20.35 -5.07 -14.36
C PRO A 247 19.45 -4.08 -15.10
N MET A 248 18.12 -4.28 -15.07
CA MET A 248 17.17 -3.36 -15.70
C MET A 248 17.21 -1.97 -15.06
N ASN A 249 17.29 -1.89 -13.73
CA ASN A 249 17.42 -0.63 -13.01
C ASN A 249 18.72 0.11 -13.37
N GLN A 250 19.83 -0.60 -13.53
CA GLN A 250 21.10 0.01 -13.95
C GLN A 250 21.04 0.50 -15.40
N MET A 251 20.45 -0.28 -16.31
CA MET A 251 20.23 0.16 -17.70
C MET A 251 19.38 1.43 -17.73
N TRP A 252 18.26 1.45 -17.01
CA TRP A 252 17.37 2.60 -16.93
C TRP A 252 18.07 3.86 -16.39
N LYS A 253 18.84 3.73 -15.30
CA LYS A 253 19.63 4.83 -14.73
C LYS A 253 20.64 5.38 -15.73
N ARG A 254 21.30 4.52 -16.52
CA ARG A 254 22.24 4.94 -17.57
C ARG A 254 21.54 5.67 -18.72
N CYS A 255 20.37 5.20 -19.15
CA CYS A 255 19.58 5.88 -20.18
C CYS A 255 19.17 7.30 -19.75
N LEU A 256 18.70 7.47 -18.52
CA LEU A 256 18.31 8.78 -17.99
C LEU A 256 19.51 9.71 -17.75
N SER A 257 20.62 9.18 -17.24
CA SER A 257 21.83 9.99 -17.02
C SER A 257 22.49 10.44 -18.32
N SER A 258 22.44 9.59 -19.37
CA SER A 258 22.85 9.97 -20.72
C SER A 258 21.99 11.11 -21.27
N SER A 259 20.68 11.07 -21.09
CA SER A 259 19.76 12.13 -21.54
C SER A 259 19.99 13.47 -20.83
N SER A 260 20.24 13.45 -19.52
CA SER A 260 20.60 14.65 -18.73
C SER A 260 21.94 15.25 -19.15
N ARG A 261 22.96 14.42 -19.45
CA ARG A 261 24.27 14.88 -19.89
C ARG A 261 24.21 15.53 -21.27
N THR A 262 23.43 14.99 -22.21
CA THR A 262 23.21 15.57 -23.54
C THR A 262 22.48 16.92 -23.45
N ALA A 263 21.46 17.04 -22.59
CA ALA A 263 20.75 18.30 -22.37
C ALA A 263 21.63 19.39 -21.74
N HIS A 264 22.51 19.02 -20.80
CA HIS A 264 23.48 19.96 -20.20
C HIS A 264 24.56 20.40 -21.20
N THR A 265 25.02 19.49 -22.07
CA THR A 265 26.00 19.81 -23.12
C THR A 265 25.39 20.71 -24.19
N GLN A 266 24.15 20.46 -24.64
CA GLN A 266 23.45 21.34 -25.60
C GLN A 266 23.22 22.74 -25.05
N LYS A 267 22.79 22.87 -23.78
CA LYS A 267 22.56 24.17 -23.13
C LYS A 267 23.85 24.99 -22.91
N LYS A 268 25.02 24.34 -22.92
CA LYS A 268 26.34 25.00 -22.86
C LYS A 268 26.84 25.43 -24.24
N ILE A 269 26.49 24.69 -25.30
CA ILE A 269 26.90 24.97 -26.68
C ILE A 269 26.05 26.08 -27.32
N GLU A 270 24.76 26.18 -27.00
CA GLU A 270 23.86 27.24 -27.50
C GLU A 270 24.36 28.69 -27.24
N PRO A 271 24.80 29.07 -26.03
CA PRO A 271 25.32 30.41 -25.79
C PRO A 271 26.69 30.66 -26.44
N GLU A 272 27.53 29.63 -26.63
CA GLU A 272 28.85 29.75 -27.30
C GLU A 272 28.71 29.94 -28.82
N LEU A 273 27.69 29.33 -29.45
CA LEU A 273 27.37 29.57 -30.87
C LEU A 273 26.76 30.96 -31.10
N GLN A 274 25.93 31.45 -30.17
CA GLN A 274 25.37 32.80 -30.25
C GLN A 274 26.42 33.90 -30.05
N THR A 275 27.44 33.65 -29.22
CA THR A 275 28.58 34.59 -29.06
C THR A 275 29.52 34.59 -30.25
N LYS A 276 29.71 33.46 -30.94
CA LYS A 276 30.53 33.40 -32.16
C LYS A 276 29.86 33.97 -33.42
N SER A 277 28.53 34.08 -33.46
CA SER A 277 27.82 34.73 -34.58
C SER A 277 27.75 36.27 -34.50
N LYS A 278 28.30 36.86 -33.42
CA LYS A 278 28.31 38.32 -33.16
C LYS A 278 29.67 38.98 -33.40
N PHE A 279 30.63 38.28 -34.01
CA PHE A 279 31.91 38.83 -34.46
C PHE A 279 32.04 38.68 -35.97
#